data_AF-A0A401RF40-F1
#
_entry.id   AF-A0A401RF40-F1
#
_cell.length_a   1.000
_cell.length_b   1.000
_cell.length_c   1.000
_cell.angle_alpha   90.00
_cell.angle_beta   90.00
_cell.angle_gamma   90.00
#
_symmetry.space_group_name_H-M   'P 1'
#
loop_
_entity.id
_entity.type
_entity.pdbx_description
1 polymer ?
#
loop_
_entity_poly.entity_id
_entity_poly.type
_entity_poly.pdbx_seq_one_letter_code
_entity_poly.pdbx_strand_id
1 'polypeptide(L)'
;MFAGGLTFCLSQSAHRLLCCAPGAGPPLRQRVCRGRAPAHSRGKRKKSTLVEPNEKQTCDIRLRVRAEYCQHETALEGNVFSNRPDPLERQFERFSQANTILKSRDLGSIICDIKFSELTYLDAFWRDYINGSLLEALKGVFITDSLKQAVGHEAIKLLVNVDEDDYAAGRQRLLRNLMHQHAP
;
A
#
# COMPACT_ATOMS: atom_id res chain seq x y z
N MET A 1 -19.28 -20.67 -0.86
CA MET A 1 -19.79 -19.94 -2.04
C MET A 1 -19.70 -18.46 -1.74
N PHE A 2 -18.65 -17.78 -2.19
CA PHE A 2 -18.57 -16.31 -2.09
C PHE A 2 -19.32 -15.74 -3.29
N ALA A 3 -20.59 -15.39 -3.08
CA ALA A 3 -21.39 -14.63 -4.03
C ALA A 3 -21.36 -13.16 -3.61
N GLY A 4 -20.74 -12.32 -4.44
CA GLY A 4 -20.65 -10.88 -4.18
C GLY A 4 -19.48 -10.31 -4.95
N GLY A 5 -19.77 -9.57 -6.03
CA GLY A 5 -18.78 -8.96 -6.90
C GLY A 5 -17.92 -7.93 -6.17
N LEU A 6 -16.77 -8.37 -5.66
CA LEU A 6 -15.66 -7.49 -5.32
C LEU A 6 -15.07 -7.00 -6.64
N THR A 7 -15.33 -5.74 -7.00
CA THR A 7 -14.60 -5.07 -8.07
C THR A 7 -13.21 -4.74 -7.52
N PHE A 8 -12.24 -5.62 -7.78
CA PHE A 8 -10.85 -5.36 -7.44
C PHE A 8 -10.27 -4.33 -8.42
N CYS A 9 -10.01 -3.10 -7.97
CA CYS A 9 -9.10 -2.21 -8.67
C CYS A 9 -7.67 -2.66 -8.36
N LEU A 10 -7.10 -3.54 -9.20
CA LEU A 10 -5.66 -3.82 -9.16
C LEU A 10 -4.90 -2.58 -9.67
N SER A 11 -4.40 -1.75 -8.76
CA SER A 11 -3.41 -0.74 -9.12
C SER A 11 -2.02 -1.37 -9.04
N GLN A 12 -1.50 -1.81 -10.19
CA GLN A 12 -0.12 -2.29 -10.32
C GLN A 12 0.83 -1.09 -10.16
N SER A 13 1.50 -0.98 -9.01
CA SER A 13 2.49 0.07 -8.81
C SER A 13 3.77 -0.30 -9.56
N ALA A 14 3.93 0.25 -10.77
CA ALA A 14 5.20 0.22 -11.48
C ALA A 14 6.17 1.18 -10.77
N HIS A 15 7.16 0.63 -10.08
CA HIS A 15 8.24 1.43 -9.52
C HIS A 15 9.06 2.04 -10.66
N ARG A 16 8.86 3.34 -10.92
CA ARG A 16 9.73 4.16 -11.76
C ARG A 16 11.13 4.18 -11.14
N LEU A 17 12.09 3.52 -11.80
CA LEU A 17 13.52 3.73 -11.59
C LEU A 17 13.84 5.20 -11.92
N LEU A 18 14.04 6.02 -10.89
CA LEU A 18 14.64 7.35 -11.01
C LEU A 18 16.16 7.18 -10.95
N CYS A 19 16.80 7.28 -12.11
CA CYS A 19 18.26 7.37 -12.22
C CYS A 19 18.72 8.76 -11.75
N CYS A 20 19.54 8.82 -10.69
CA CYS A 20 20.25 10.03 -10.29
C CYS A 20 21.53 10.19 -11.11
N ALA A 21 21.83 11.41 -11.56
CA ALA A 21 23.14 11.81 -12.06
C ALA A 21 23.71 12.94 -11.16
N PRO A 22 25.03 12.98 -10.87
CA PRO A 22 25.63 14.03 -10.05
C PRO A 22 26.29 15.14 -10.90
N GLY A 23 26.32 16.38 -10.37
CA GLY A 23 27.39 17.33 -10.69
C GLY A 23 27.02 18.81 -10.93
N ALA A 24 27.40 19.65 -9.96
CA ALA A 24 28.03 20.99 -10.07
C ALA A 24 27.24 22.27 -10.47
N GLY A 25 27.08 23.18 -9.49
CA GLY A 25 27.53 24.60 -9.53
C GLY A 25 26.66 25.70 -10.20
N PRO A 26 26.42 26.88 -9.54
CA PRO A 26 25.53 27.97 -10.00
C PRO A 26 26.30 29.17 -10.64
N PRO A 27 25.64 30.22 -11.21
CA PRO A 27 25.14 31.35 -10.40
C PRO A 27 23.92 32.18 -10.92
N LEU A 28 23.30 32.89 -9.96
CA LEU A 28 22.72 34.24 -9.98
C LEU A 28 21.86 34.71 -11.18
N ARG A 29 20.55 34.96 -10.92
CA ARG A 29 19.96 36.25 -11.30
C ARG A 29 18.75 36.66 -10.45
N GLN A 30 18.91 37.84 -9.87
CA GLN A 30 18.00 38.59 -9.02
C GLN A 30 16.91 39.26 -9.87
N ARG A 31 15.63 39.16 -9.46
CA ARG A 31 14.60 40.14 -9.82
C ARG A 31 13.75 40.49 -8.61
N VAL A 32 14.09 41.65 -8.04
CA VAL A 32 13.26 42.43 -7.13
C VAL A 32 12.09 43.01 -7.94
N CYS A 33 10.85 42.82 -7.48
CA CYS A 33 9.71 43.69 -7.82
C CYS A 33 8.69 43.71 -6.66
N ARG A 34 8.84 44.74 -5.83
CA ARG A 34 7.85 45.54 -5.10
C ARG A 34 6.52 44.89 -4.67
N GLY A 35 6.34 44.83 -3.35
CA GLY A 35 5.06 44.56 -2.72
C GLY A 35 4.03 45.68 -2.85
N ARG A 36 2.76 45.30 -2.67
CA ARG A 36 1.69 46.14 -2.15
C ARG A 36 0.57 45.22 -1.63
N ALA A 37 0.20 45.37 -0.37
CA ALA A 37 -1.04 44.87 0.23
C ALA A 37 -1.75 46.09 0.86
N PRO A 38 -2.97 45.99 1.41
CA PRO A 38 -4.17 45.23 1.04
C PRO A 38 -5.40 46.18 0.88
N ALA A 39 -6.53 45.73 0.32
CA ALA A 39 -7.81 46.41 0.53
C ALA A 39 -9.03 45.48 0.35
N HIS A 40 -9.87 45.50 1.37
CA HIS A 40 -11.22 44.97 1.56
C HIS A 40 -12.14 44.90 0.32
N SER A 41 -12.94 43.83 0.23
CA SER A 41 -14.40 43.98 0.17
C SER A 41 -15.15 42.69 0.43
N ARG A 42 -16.10 42.79 1.37
CA ARG A 42 -17.14 41.82 1.73
C ARG A 42 -17.86 41.26 0.50
N GLY A 43 -18.05 39.94 0.48
CA GLY A 43 -18.94 39.26 -0.44
C GLY A 43 -19.49 37.99 0.18
N LYS A 44 -20.47 38.14 1.10
CA LYS A 44 -21.36 37.05 1.52
C LYS A 44 -22.01 36.46 0.26
N ARG A 45 -21.62 35.25 -0.13
CA ARG A 45 -22.47 34.36 -0.91
C ARG A 45 -22.43 32.98 -0.27
N LYS A 46 -23.42 32.76 0.61
CA LYS A 46 -23.97 31.44 0.90
C LYS A 46 -24.35 30.83 -0.45
N LYS A 47 -23.51 29.95 -0.99
CA LYS A 47 -23.87 29.10 -2.12
C LYS A 47 -24.39 27.80 -1.53
N SER A 48 -25.70 27.67 -1.60
CA SER A 48 -26.51 26.46 -1.52
C SER A 48 -25.76 25.17 -1.21
N THR A 49 -26.09 24.57 -0.07
CA THR A 49 -26.11 23.12 0.10
C THR A 49 -26.94 22.53 -1.04
N LEU A 50 -26.27 22.14 -2.12
CA LEU A 50 -26.81 21.19 -3.07
C LEU A 50 -26.72 19.86 -2.33
N VAL A 51 -27.86 19.34 -1.86
CA VAL A 51 -27.95 17.98 -1.35
C VAL A 51 -27.78 17.11 -2.59
N GLU A 52 -26.53 16.72 -2.84
CA GLU A 52 -26.17 15.74 -3.86
C GLU A 52 -26.91 14.42 -3.56
N PRO A 53 -27.30 13.67 -4.60
CA PRO A 53 -28.31 12.64 -4.54
C PRO A 53 -27.80 11.43 -3.74
N ASN A 54 -28.33 11.22 -2.53
CA ASN A 54 -28.29 9.97 -1.75
C ASN A 54 -27.11 9.03 -2.10
N GLU A 55 -25.89 9.54 -2.02
CA GLU A 55 -24.71 8.73 -2.31
C GLU A 55 -24.64 7.68 -1.21
N LYS A 56 -24.80 6.41 -1.60
CA LYS A 56 -24.61 5.28 -0.70
C LYS A 56 -23.24 5.44 -0.08
N GLN A 57 -23.21 5.80 1.20
CA GLN A 57 -21.96 6.04 1.87
C GLN A 57 -21.16 4.74 1.93
N THR A 58 -19.94 4.78 1.40
CA THR A 58 -19.01 3.66 1.44
C THR A 58 -17.86 3.93 2.40
N CYS A 59 -17.17 2.86 2.79
CA CYS A 59 -15.83 2.94 3.36
C CYS A 59 -14.83 2.23 2.47
N ASP A 60 -13.61 2.74 2.46
CA ASP A 60 -12.47 2.20 1.74
C ASP A 60 -11.60 1.41 2.72
N ILE A 61 -11.16 0.22 2.32
CA ILE A 61 -10.25 -0.63 3.08
C ILE A 61 -9.07 -0.98 2.18
N ARG A 62 -7.85 -0.77 2.68
CA ARG A 62 -6.64 -1.11 1.94
C ARG A 62 -6.09 -2.47 2.36
N LEU A 63 -6.13 -3.43 1.43
CA LEU A 63 -5.58 -4.77 1.57
C LEU A 63 -4.23 -4.85 0.87
N ARG A 64 -3.18 -5.23 1.59
CA ARG A 64 -1.85 -5.51 1.01
C ARG A 64 -1.57 -7.00 1.06
N VAL A 65 -1.24 -7.57 -0.10
CA VAL A 65 -0.83 -8.97 -0.25
C VAL A 65 0.61 -9.00 -0.74
N ARG A 66 1.50 -9.69 -0.03
CA ARG A 66 2.92 -9.78 -0.35
C ARG A 66 3.37 -11.23 -0.37
N ALA A 67 4.11 -11.63 -1.40
CA ALA A 67 4.80 -12.91 -1.42
C ALA A 67 6.25 -12.74 -0.95
N GLU A 68 6.76 -13.68 -0.18
CA GLU A 68 8.14 -13.67 0.30
C GLU A 68 8.75 -15.06 0.15
N TYR A 69 10.03 -15.12 -0.20
CA TYR A 69 10.80 -16.36 -0.11
C TYR A 69 10.96 -16.78 1.36
N CYS A 70 10.98 -18.08 1.63
CA CYS A 70 11.24 -18.57 2.98
C CYS A 70 12.75 -18.65 3.28
N GLN A 71 13.59 -18.93 2.27
CA GLN A 71 15.01 -19.24 2.42
C GLN A 71 15.93 -18.00 2.24
N HIS A 72 15.77 -16.97 3.07
CA HIS A 72 16.63 -15.79 3.01
C HIS A 72 18.07 -16.05 3.51
N GLU A 73 18.22 -16.85 4.55
CA GLU A 73 19.53 -17.14 5.16
C GLU A 73 20.43 -17.89 4.17
N THR A 74 19.92 -18.97 3.57
CA THR A 74 20.63 -19.75 2.54
C THR A 74 21.01 -18.90 1.32
N ALA A 75 20.24 -17.86 1.00
CA ALA A 75 20.57 -16.94 -0.09
C ALA A 75 21.74 -16.01 0.25
N LEU A 76 21.95 -15.70 1.53
CA LEU A 76 23.03 -14.82 2.01
C LEU A 76 24.31 -15.60 2.29
N GLU A 77 24.18 -16.83 2.82
CA GLU A 77 25.29 -17.72 3.09
C GLU A 77 26.14 -17.96 1.84
N GLY A 78 27.45 -17.75 1.96
CA GLY A 78 28.39 -17.90 0.85
C GLY A 78 28.37 -16.80 -0.21
N ASN A 79 27.30 -15.98 -0.27
CA ASN A 79 27.16 -14.90 -1.25
C ASN A 79 27.55 -13.50 -0.73
N VAL A 80 27.70 -13.37 0.60
CA VAL A 80 28.13 -12.11 1.24
C VAL A 80 29.57 -12.27 1.75
N PHE A 81 30.50 -11.54 1.14
CA PHE A 81 31.92 -11.58 1.50
C PHE A 81 32.61 -10.24 1.26
N SER A 82 33.53 -9.87 2.16
CA SER A 82 34.37 -8.69 1.99
C SER A 82 35.78 -8.97 2.50
N ASN A 83 36.79 -8.55 1.70
CA ASN A 83 38.20 -8.61 2.05
C ASN A 83 38.76 -7.27 2.57
N ARG A 84 37.92 -6.24 2.72
CA ARG A 84 38.38 -4.89 3.07
C ARG A 84 39.18 -4.91 4.37
N PRO A 85 40.36 -4.28 4.43
CA PRO A 85 41.18 -4.31 5.63
C PRO A 85 40.52 -3.54 6.77
N ASP A 86 39.91 -2.39 6.46
CA ASP A 86 39.19 -1.57 7.44
C ASP A 86 37.90 -2.29 7.93
N PRO A 87 37.69 -2.41 9.26
CA PRO A 87 36.51 -3.09 9.80
C PRO A 87 35.18 -2.42 9.42
N LEU A 88 35.11 -1.10 9.35
CA LEU A 88 33.86 -0.39 9.04
C LEU A 88 33.51 -0.54 7.56
N GLU A 89 34.48 -0.32 6.66
CA GLU A 89 34.30 -0.55 5.23
C GLU A 89 33.87 -1.99 4.94
N ARG A 90 34.47 -2.96 5.64
CA ARG A 90 34.10 -4.37 5.50
C ARG A 90 32.64 -4.62 5.87
N GLN A 91 32.15 -3.99 6.94
CA GLN A 91 30.75 -4.12 7.34
C GLN A 91 29.80 -3.43 6.36
N PHE A 92 30.15 -2.23 5.89
CA PHE A 92 29.35 -1.52 4.87
C PHE A 92 29.26 -2.31 3.56
N GLU A 93 30.37 -2.90 3.11
CA GLU A 93 30.39 -3.70 1.89
C GLU A 93 29.51 -4.97 2.04
N ARG A 94 29.66 -5.71 3.14
CA ARG A 94 28.81 -6.88 3.42
C ARG A 94 27.34 -6.51 3.52
N PHE A 95 27.01 -5.41 4.20
CA PHE A 95 25.65 -4.91 4.29
C PHE A 95 25.10 -4.54 2.90
N SER A 96 25.87 -3.86 2.06
CA SER A 96 25.46 -3.49 0.72
C SER A 96 25.21 -4.71 -0.17
N GLN A 97 26.07 -5.72 -0.09
CA GLN A 97 25.89 -6.99 -0.80
C GLN A 97 24.63 -7.72 -0.34
N ALA A 98 24.47 -7.92 0.97
CA ALA A 98 23.29 -8.56 1.55
C ALA A 98 21.99 -7.84 1.15
N ASN A 99 21.98 -6.51 1.24
CA ASN A 99 20.83 -5.71 0.85
C ASN A 99 20.52 -5.82 -0.64
N THR A 100 21.54 -5.93 -1.49
CA THR A 100 21.36 -6.15 -2.95
C THR A 100 20.71 -7.50 -3.21
N ILE A 101 21.18 -8.57 -2.56
CA ILE A 101 20.62 -9.92 -2.68
C ILE A 101 19.16 -9.95 -2.19
N LEU A 102 18.88 -9.37 -1.03
CA LEU A 102 17.52 -9.35 -0.46
C LEU A 102 16.56 -8.53 -1.33
N LYS A 103 17.01 -7.40 -1.90
CA LYS A 103 16.20 -6.59 -2.81
C LYS A 103 15.89 -7.31 -4.12
N SER A 104 16.83 -8.05 -4.69
CA SER A 104 16.56 -8.83 -5.92
C SER A 104 15.59 -9.98 -5.71
N ARG A 105 15.39 -10.40 -4.45
CA ARG A 105 14.47 -11.47 -4.06
C ARG A 105 13.10 -10.95 -3.61
N ASP A 106 12.77 -9.68 -3.83
CA ASP A 106 11.44 -9.16 -3.55
C ASP A 106 10.46 -9.57 -4.66
N LEU A 107 9.46 -10.39 -4.32
CA LEU A 107 8.40 -10.82 -5.25
C LEU A 107 7.33 -9.73 -5.45
N GLY A 108 7.48 -8.60 -4.76
CA GLY A 108 6.57 -7.48 -4.81
C GLY A 108 5.34 -7.66 -3.93
N SER A 109 4.51 -6.62 -3.91
CA SER A 109 3.24 -6.63 -3.21
C SER A 109 2.13 -6.06 -4.07
N ILE A 110 0.94 -6.63 -3.96
CA ILE A 110 -0.27 -6.14 -4.60
C ILE A 110 -1.09 -5.43 -3.53
N ILE A 111 -1.58 -4.25 -3.88
CA ILE A 111 -2.44 -3.44 -3.03
C ILE A 111 -3.81 -3.38 -3.69
N CYS A 112 -4.83 -3.73 -2.93
CA CYS A 112 -6.22 -3.69 -3.35
C CYS A 112 -6.95 -2.69 -2.46
N ASP A 113 -7.50 -1.65 -3.09
CA ASP A 113 -8.44 -0.75 -2.42
C ASP A 113 -9.85 -1.33 -2.60
N ILE A 114 -10.49 -1.69 -1.48
CA ILE A 114 -11.79 -2.37 -1.45
C ILE A 114 -12.82 -1.41 -0.87
N LYS A 115 -13.95 -1.25 -1.57
CA LYS A 115 -15.06 -0.41 -1.12
C LYS A 115 -16.19 -1.26 -0.56
N PHE A 116 -16.59 -0.97 0.67
CA PHE A 116 -17.76 -1.58 1.30
C PHE A 116 -18.89 -0.57 1.43
N SER A 117 -20.09 -0.97 1.03
CA SER A 117 -21.33 -0.19 1.22
C SER A 117 -22.16 -0.68 2.40
N GLU A 118 -21.88 -1.87 2.93
CA GLU A 118 -22.68 -2.52 3.97
C GLU A 118 -21.80 -2.99 5.13
N LEU A 119 -22.27 -2.72 6.35
CA LEU A 119 -21.56 -3.06 7.59
C LEU A 119 -21.35 -4.57 7.74
N THR A 120 -22.33 -5.37 7.31
CA THR A 120 -22.28 -6.84 7.37
C THR A 120 -21.14 -7.42 6.55
N TYR A 121 -20.89 -6.90 5.35
CA TYR A 121 -19.78 -7.34 4.50
C TYR A 121 -18.43 -6.90 5.05
N LEU A 122 -18.35 -5.68 5.62
CA LEU A 122 -17.14 -5.21 6.28
C LEU A 122 -16.76 -6.08 7.49
N ASP A 123 -17.72 -6.34 8.38
CA ASP A 123 -17.49 -7.15 9.58
C ASP A 123 -17.17 -8.62 9.24
N ALA A 124 -17.80 -9.18 8.20
CA ALA A 124 -17.47 -10.51 7.70
C ALA A 124 -16.04 -10.57 7.13
N PHE A 125 -15.65 -9.59 6.31
CA PHE A 125 -14.30 -9.48 5.76
C PHE A 125 -13.24 -9.36 6.87
N TRP A 126 -13.47 -8.49 7.85
CA TRP A 126 -12.56 -8.31 8.98
C TRP A 126 -12.42 -9.59 9.81
N ARG A 127 -13.53 -10.29 10.08
CA ARG A 127 -13.50 -11.57 10.78
C ARG A 127 -12.69 -12.63 10.01
N ASP A 128 -12.86 -12.71 8.68
CA ASP A 128 -12.11 -13.65 7.86
C ASP A 128 -10.61 -13.32 7.83
N TYR A 129 -10.25 -12.03 7.91
CA TYR A 129 -8.87 -11.59 8.08
C TYR A 129 -8.29 -12.04 9.43
N ILE A 130 -8.94 -11.73 10.55
CA ILE A 130 -8.47 -12.10 11.90
C ILE A 130 -8.36 -13.62 12.07
N ASN A 131 -9.31 -14.37 11.52
CA ASN A 131 -9.31 -15.83 11.60
C ASN A 131 -8.34 -16.51 10.61
N GLY A 132 -7.65 -15.74 9.75
CA GLY A 132 -6.75 -16.27 8.73
C GLY A 132 -7.45 -16.92 7.53
N SER A 133 -8.79 -16.94 7.49
CA SER A 133 -9.55 -17.51 6.38
C SER A 133 -9.33 -16.73 5.08
N LEU A 134 -9.14 -15.41 5.18
CA LEU A 134 -8.80 -14.57 4.05
C LEU A 134 -7.46 -15.00 3.41
N LEU A 135 -6.44 -15.28 4.22
CA LEU A 135 -5.13 -15.72 3.74
C LEU A 135 -5.25 -17.04 2.95
N GLU A 136 -5.97 -18.02 3.49
CA GLU A 136 -6.15 -19.32 2.82
C GLU A 136 -6.87 -19.19 1.48
N ALA A 137 -7.93 -18.37 1.43
CA ALA A 137 -8.64 -18.10 0.18
C ALA A 137 -7.73 -17.40 -0.86
N LEU A 138 -6.86 -16.49 -0.41
CA LEU A 138 -5.97 -15.74 -1.28
C LEU A 138 -4.78 -16.56 -1.81
N LYS A 139 -4.36 -17.64 -1.13
CA LYS A 139 -3.31 -18.53 -1.65
C LYS A 139 -3.66 -19.08 -3.04
N GLY A 140 -4.90 -19.52 -3.24
CA GLY A 140 -5.35 -20.06 -4.53
C GLY A 140 -5.43 -19.02 -5.65
N VAL A 141 -5.53 -17.74 -5.30
CA VAL A 141 -5.62 -16.63 -6.25
C VAL A 141 -4.24 -16.07 -6.58
N PHE A 142 -3.38 -15.89 -5.56
CA PHE A 142 -2.09 -15.23 -5.71
C PHE A 142 -0.92 -16.19 -5.99
N ILE A 143 -0.98 -17.44 -5.52
CA ILE A 143 0.05 -18.45 -5.79
C ILE A 143 -0.30 -19.18 -7.08
N THR A 144 -0.12 -18.49 -8.20
CA THR A 144 -0.37 -19.01 -9.55
C THR A 144 0.75 -19.92 -10.03
N ASP A 145 0.49 -20.73 -11.05
CA ASP A 145 1.52 -21.59 -11.66
C ASP A 145 2.65 -20.77 -12.29
N SER A 146 2.35 -19.59 -12.84
CA SER A 146 3.37 -18.66 -13.34
C SER A 146 4.30 -18.19 -12.23
N LEU A 147 3.76 -17.86 -11.04
CA LEU A 147 4.58 -17.48 -9.90
C LEU A 147 5.44 -18.67 -9.42
N LYS A 148 4.84 -19.86 -9.30
CA LYS A 148 5.58 -21.08 -8.94
C LYS A 148 6.71 -21.38 -9.92
N GLN A 149 6.48 -21.21 -11.22
CA GLN A 149 7.51 -21.42 -12.24
C GLN A 149 8.65 -20.39 -12.13
N ALA A 150 8.32 -19.13 -11.84
CA ALA A 150 9.32 -18.07 -11.66
C ALA A 150 10.19 -18.27 -10.42
N VAL A 151 9.62 -18.78 -9.31
CA VAL A 151 10.36 -19.04 -8.07
C VAL A 151 11.03 -20.43 -8.05
N GLY A 152 10.67 -21.31 -8.98
CA GLY A 152 11.24 -22.65 -9.12
C GLY A 152 10.91 -23.55 -7.92
N HIS A 153 11.95 -24.07 -7.27
CA HIS A 153 11.84 -24.98 -6.13
C HIS A 153 11.83 -24.27 -4.77
N GLU A 154 12.02 -22.95 -4.75
CA GLU A 154 12.08 -22.23 -3.49
C GLU A 154 10.69 -22.10 -2.86
N ALA A 155 10.64 -22.29 -1.54
CA ALA A 155 9.39 -22.17 -0.81
C ALA A 155 9.05 -20.68 -0.64
N ILE A 156 7.78 -20.34 -0.88
CA ILE A 156 7.27 -18.99 -0.67
C ILE A 156 6.12 -18.99 0.33
N LYS A 157 5.98 -17.88 1.05
CA LYS A 157 4.86 -17.60 1.95
C LYS A 157 4.10 -16.36 1.47
N LEU A 158 2.80 -16.35 1.71
CA LEU A 158 1.95 -15.19 1.45
C LEU A 158 1.70 -14.47 2.78
N LEU A 159 1.87 -13.15 2.77
CA LEU A 159 1.53 -12.27 3.86
C LEU A 159 0.37 -11.38 3.44
N VAL A 160 -0.60 -11.24 4.33
CA VAL A 160 -1.78 -10.41 4.13
C VAL A 160 -1.85 -9.41 5.26
N ASN A 161 -2.01 -8.14 4.92
CA ASN A 161 -2.14 -7.04 5.88
C ASN A 161 -3.34 -6.18 5.50
N VAL A 162 -4.21 -5.94 6.47
CA VAL A 162 -5.32 -4.98 6.38
C VAL A 162 -5.07 -3.90 7.43
N ASP A 163 -5.30 -2.64 7.07
CA ASP A 163 -5.21 -1.53 8.00
C ASP A 163 -6.38 -1.56 9.00
N GLU A 164 -6.06 -1.61 10.30
CA GLU A 164 -7.06 -1.67 11.37
C GLU A 164 -7.78 -0.32 11.55
N ASP A 165 -7.08 0.79 11.30
CA ASP A 165 -7.68 2.12 11.41
C ASP A 165 -8.72 2.33 10.31
N ASP A 166 -8.44 1.85 9.10
CA ASP A 166 -9.41 1.85 7.98
C ASP A 166 -10.68 1.05 8.35
N TYR A 167 -10.51 -0.13 8.96
CA TYR A 167 -11.65 -0.93 9.44
C TYR A 167 -12.45 -0.19 10.52
N ALA A 168 -11.79 0.32 11.55
CA ALA A 168 -12.44 1.00 12.66
C ALA A 168 -13.22 2.24 12.18
N ALA A 169 -12.59 3.07 11.34
CA ALA A 169 -13.22 4.25 10.77
C ALA A 169 -14.38 3.88 9.83
N GLY A 170 -14.18 2.89 8.96
CA GLY A 170 -15.20 2.39 8.04
C GLY A 170 -16.42 1.84 8.77
N ARG A 171 -16.19 1.07 9.84
CA ARG A 171 -17.23 0.50 10.69
C ARG A 171 -18.08 1.57 11.35
N GLN A 172 -17.45 2.58 11.97
CA GLN A 172 -18.17 3.70 12.60
C GLN A 172 -19.00 4.49 11.58
N ARG A 173 -18.45 4.71 10.38
CA ARG A 173 -19.15 5.41 9.29
C ARG A 173 -20.39 4.63 8.87
N LEU A 174 -20.24 3.35 8.52
CA LEU A 174 -21.36 2.51 8.08
C LEU A 174 -22.43 2.33 9.17
N LEU A 175 -22.02 2.19 10.43
CA LEU A 175 -22.95 2.13 11.57
C LEU A 175 -23.79 3.40 11.68
N ARG A 176 -23.15 4.58 11.63
CA ARG A 176 -23.86 5.87 11.65
C ARG A 176 -24.88 5.95 10.52
N ASN A 177 -24.52 5.50 9.34
CA ASN A 177 -25.39 5.56 8.17
C ASN A 177 -26.62 4.69 8.31
N LEU A 178 -26.44 3.48 8.85
CA LEU A 178 -27.54 2.58 9.15
C LEU A 178 -28.52 3.21 10.14
N MET A 179 -28.01 3.89 11.18
CA MET A 179 -28.85 4.60 12.15
C MET A 179 -29.62 5.78 11.54
N HIS A 180 -29.03 6.51 10.60
CA HIS A 180 -29.70 7.62 9.91
C HIS A 180 -30.76 7.12 8.91
N GLN A 181 -30.56 5.95 8.30
CA GLN A 181 -31.55 5.34 7.39
C GLN A 181 -32.79 4.79 8.12
N HIS A 182 -32.65 4.49 9.41
CA HIS A 182 -33.74 4.01 10.28
C HIS A 182 -34.37 5.10 11.17
N ALA A 183 -33.97 6.37 11.00
CA ALA A 183 -34.62 7.49 11.69
C ALA A 183 -36.00 7.77 11.04
N PRO A 184 -37.09 7.86 11.82
CA PRO A 184 -38.45 8.08 11.32
C PRO A 184 -38.67 9.46 10.70
#